data_AF-A0A975NP22-F1
#
_entry.id   AF-A0A975NP22-F1
#
_cell.length_a   1.000
_cell.length_b   1.000
_cell.length_c   1.000
_cell.angle_alpha   90.00
_cell.angle_beta   90.00
_cell.angle_gamma   90.00
#
_symmetry.space_group_name_H-M   'P 1'
#
loop_
_entity.id
_entity.type
_entity.pdbx_description
1 polymer ?
#
loop_
_entity_poly.entity_id
_entity_poly.type
_entity_poly.pdbx_seq_one_letter_code
_entity_poly.pdbx_strand_id
1 'polypeptide(L)'
;MTDAVQPVAAWRKVLAALLDFVMVFFGGGYAIGYLTGNVTSEGFKLEGLPALVLLTLLIVYFVAGSKYLGGTIWQRILYKP
;
A
#
# COMPACT_ATOMS: atom_id res chain seq x y z
N MET A 1 0.82 35.46 -14.28
CA MET A 1 1.83 34.43 -14.61
C MET A 1 1.20 33.10 -14.28
N THR A 2 0.96 32.24 -15.27
CA THR A 2 0.43 30.89 -15.05
C THR A 2 1.58 29.99 -14.65
N ASP A 3 1.70 29.67 -13.36
CA ASP A 3 2.66 28.65 -12.91
C ASP A 3 2.26 27.30 -13.52
N ALA A 4 3.09 26.80 -14.44
CA ALA A 4 2.90 25.49 -15.02
C ALA A 4 3.25 24.44 -13.95
N VAL A 5 2.24 23.76 -13.40
CA VAL A 5 2.43 22.64 -12.48
C VAL A 5 3.18 21.53 -13.23
N GLN A 6 4.44 21.31 -12.85
CA GLN A 6 5.24 20.24 -13.43
C GLN A 6 4.62 18.88 -13.07
N PRO A 7 4.35 18.00 -14.04
CA PRO A 7 3.77 16.70 -13.76
C PRO A 7 4.78 15.83 -12.99
N VAL A 8 4.30 15.09 -12.00
CA VAL A 8 5.13 14.14 -11.24
C VAL A 8 5.74 13.10 -12.19
N ALA A 9 7.06 12.91 -12.10
CA ALA A 9 7.79 11.95 -12.93
C ALA A 9 7.26 10.51 -12.74
N ALA A 10 7.15 9.76 -13.84
CA ALA A 10 6.55 8.42 -13.84
C ALA A 10 7.24 7.43 -12.89
N TRP A 11 8.58 7.49 -12.78
CA TRP A 11 9.35 6.64 -11.87
C TRP A 11 8.97 6.85 -10.39
N ARG A 12 8.62 8.09 -9.99
CA ARG A 12 8.16 8.41 -8.63
C ARG A 12 6.80 7.79 -8.35
N LYS A 13 5.92 7.75 -9.36
CA LYS A 13 4.60 7.11 -9.27
C LYS A 13 4.71 5.60 -9.09
N VAL A 14 5.55 4.96 -9.91
CA VAL A 14 5.81 3.52 -9.84
C VAL A 14 6.45 3.16 -8.50
N LEU A 15 7.45 3.91 -8.06
CA LEU A 15 8.13 3.68 -6.80
C LEU A 15 7.18 3.85 -5.61
N ALA A 16 6.32 4.88 -5.61
CA ALA A 16 5.33 5.08 -4.56
C ALA A 16 4.37 3.88 -4.47
N ALA A 17 3.79 3.45 -5.60
CA ALA A 17 2.88 2.31 -5.62
C ALA A 17 3.54 1.01 -5.15
N LEU A 18 4.81 0.77 -5.53
CA LEU A 18 5.57 -0.39 -5.09
C LEU A 18 5.82 -0.37 -3.57
N LEU A 19 6.26 0.76 -3.02
CA LEU A 19 6.50 0.90 -1.59
C LEU A 19 5.22 0.80 -0.76
N ASP A 20 4.12 1.37 -1.27
CA ASP A 20 2.79 1.21 -0.67
C ASP A 20 2.36 -0.26 -0.63
N PHE A 21 2.49 -0.96 -1.76
CA PHE A 21 2.14 -2.37 -1.84
C PHE A 21 2.97 -3.21 -0.88
N VAL A 22 4.30 -3.05 -0.87
CA VAL A 22 5.20 -3.79 0.03
C VAL A 22 4.85 -3.51 1.49
N MET A 23 4.68 -2.24 1.86
CA MET A 23 4.34 -1.84 3.23
C MET A 23 3.03 -2.47 3.70
N VAL A 24 1.95 -2.37 2.91
CA VAL A 24 0.64 -2.92 3.28
C VAL A 24 0.62 -4.43 3.22
N PHE A 25 1.27 -5.03 2.22
CA PHE A 25 1.33 -6.48 2.06
C PHE A 25 2.07 -7.14 3.23
N PHE A 26 3.27 -6.67 3.57
CA PHE A 26 4.01 -7.25 4.69
C PHE A 26 3.42 -6.82 6.04
N GLY A 27 3.14 -5.54 6.25
CA GLY A 27 2.58 -5.06 7.51
C GLY A 27 1.20 -5.68 7.81
N GLY A 28 0.31 -5.67 6.82
CA GLY A 28 -1.00 -6.28 6.91
C GLY A 28 -0.94 -7.82 6.95
N GLY A 29 -0.08 -8.43 6.13
CA GLY A 29 0.10 -9.88 6.10
C GLY A 29 0.60 -10.45 7.41
N TYR A 30 1.60 -9.82 8.05
CA TYR A 30 2.06 -10.20 9.38
C TYR A 30 1.00 -9.96 10.45
N ALA A 31 0.29 -8.83 10.41
CA ALA A 31 -0.78 -8.55 11.37
C ALA A 31 -1.89 -9.60 11.28
N ILE A 32 -2.38 -9.90 10.07
CA ILE A 32 -3.41 -10.90 9.84
C ILE A 32 -2.88 -12.30 10.19
N GLY A 33 -1.67 -12.64 9.76
CA GLY A 33 -1.03 -13.91 10.09
C GLY A 33 -0.95 -14.11 11.60
N TYR A 34 -0.54 -13.09 12.34
CA TYR A 34 -0.46 -13.13 13.80
C TYR A 34 -1.82 -13.34 14.45
N LEU A 35 -2.83 -12.60 14.00
CA LEU A 35 -4.20 -12.70 14.52
C LEU A 35 -4.90 -14.02 14.18
N THR A 36 -4.48 -14.70 13.11
CA THR A 36 -5.09 -15.93 12.62
C THR A 36 -4.28 -17.18 12.95
N GLY A 37 -3.14 -17.05 13.63
CA GLY A 37 -2.25 -18.17 13.95
C GLY A 37 -1.46 -18.71 12.74
N ASN A 38 -1.36 -17.94 11.65
CA ASN A 38 -0.70 -18.33 10.40
C ASN A 38 0.71 -17.70 10.23
N VAL A 39 1.36 -17.27 11.30
CA VAL A 39 2.78 -16.89 11.27
C VAL A 39 3.65 -18.14 11.20
N THR A 40 4.70 -18.10 10.40
CA THR A 40 5.68 -19.18 10.23
C THR A 40 7.08 -18.68 10.58
N SER A 41 8.08 -19.58 10.61
CA SER A 41 9.48 -19.21 10.83
C SER A 41 10.07 -18.29 9.75
N GLU A 42 9.47 -18.28 8.56
CA GLU A 42 9.94 -17.50 7.41
C GLU A 42 9.05 -16.27 7.13
N GLY A 43 7.92 -16.15 7.81
CA GLY A 43 7.04 -15.00 7.70
C GLY A 43 5.59 -15.31 8.05
N PHE A 44 4.71 -15.25 7.06
CA PHE A 44 3.29 -15.54 7.26
C PHE A 44 2.74 -16.34 6.08
N LYS A 45 1.72 -17.16 6.36
CA LYS A 45 1.01 -17.96 5.36
C LYS A 45 -0.38 -17.38 5.13
N LEU A 46 -0.73 -17.10 3.88
CA LEU A 46 -2.06 -16.62 3.50
C LEU A 46 -2.72 -17.63 2.58
N GLU A 47 -3.67 -18.36 3.14
CA GLU A 47 -4.51 -19.29 2.40
C GLU A 47 -5.97 -19.09 2.83
N GLY A 48 -6.90 -19.27 1.90
CA GLY A 48 -8.33 -19.11 2.19
C GLY A 48 -8.69 -17.70 2.67
N LEU A 49 -9.39 -17.62 3.80
CA LEU A 49 -9.96 -16.37 4.31
C LEU A 49 -8.91 -15.29 4.65
N PRO A 50 -7.79 -15.57 5.36
CA PRO A 50 -6.70 -14.62 5.55
C PRO A 50 -6.20 -13.93 4.26
N ALA A 51 -6.13 -14.66 3.15
CA ALA A 51 -5.72 -14.09 1.87
C ALA A 51 -6.75 -13.08 1.33
N LEU A 52 -8.04 -13.40 1.44
CA LEU A 52 -9.13 -12.48 1.06
C LEU A 52 -9.17 -11.23 1.95
N VAL A 53 -8.86 -11.38 3.24
CA VAL A 53 -8.77 -10.25 4.17
C VAL A 53 -7.60 -9.34 3.78
N LEU A 54 -6.41 -9.88 3.49
CA LEU A 54 -5.28 -9.04 3.07
C LEU A 54 -5.57 -8.35 1.72
N LEU A 55 -6.18 -9.05 0.77
CA LEU A 55 -6.58 -8.45 -0.50
C LEU A 55 -7.56 -7.30 -0.30
N THR A 56 -8.55 -7.49 0.58
CA THR A 56 -9.51 -6.44 0.94
C THR A 56 -8.80 -5.25 1.59
N LEU A 57 -7.86 -5.50 2.50
CA LEU A 57 -7.06 -4.46 3.15
C LEU A 57 -6.24 -3.64 2.13
N LEU A 58 -5.61 -4.31 1.16
CA LEU A 58 -4.89 -3.65 0.07
C LEU A 58 -5.82 -2.74 -0.75
N ILE A 59 -6.96 -3.27 -1.18
CA ILE A 59 -7.95 -2.50 -1.95
C ILE A 59 -8.41 -1.29 -1.15
N VAL A 60 -8.80 -1.49 0.11
CA VAL A 60 -9.26 -0.40 1.01
C VAL A 60 -8.17 0.65 1.17
N TYR A 61 -6.91 0.25 1.38
CA TYR A 61 -5.80 1.20 1.50
C TYR A 61 -5.63 2.06 0.24
N PHE A 62 -5.56 1.45 -0.94
CA PHE A 62 -5.35 2.20 -2.19
C PHE A 62 -6.57 3.03 -2.58
N VAL A 63 -7.79 2.51 -2.40
CA VAL A 63 -9.03 3.25 -2.69
C VAL A 63 -9.20 4.41 -1.71
N ALA A 64 -8.98 4.19 -0.41
CA ALA A 64 -9.09 5.27 0.58
C ALA A 64 -8.03 6.33 0.37
N GLY A 65 -6.77 5.90 0.15
CA GLY A 65 -5.65 6.77 -0.21
C GLY A 65 -5.97 7.65 -1.41
N SER A 66 -6.36 7.04 -2.53
CA SER A 66 -6.61 7.75 -3.79
C SER A 66 -7.87 8.60 -3.80
N LYS A 67 -8.97 8.12 -3.21
CA LYS A 67 -10.29 8.77 -3.34
C LYS A 67 -10.62 9.73 -2.21
N TYR A 68 -10.18 9.46 -0.98
CA TYR A 68 -10.64 10.20 0.19
C TYR A 68 -9.52 10.95 0.93
N LEU A 69 -8.27 10.51 0.80
CA LEU A 69 -7.16 11.02 1.60
C LEU A 69 -6.16 11.87 0.80
N GLY A 70 -6.41 12.14 -0.49
CA GLY A 70 -5.53 12.97 -1.32
C GLY A 70 -4.19 12.31 -1.66
N GLY A 71 -4.12 10.99 -1.59
CA GLY A 71 -2.95 10.17 -1.92
C GLY A 71 -2.58 9.19 -0.81
N THR A 72 -1.93 8.10 -1.21
CA THR A 72 -1.33 7.12 -0.30
C THR A 72 -0.12 7.71 0.44
N ILE A 73 0.38 6.99 1.46
CA ILE A 73 1.51 7.46 2.28
C ILE A 73 2.73 7.76 1.40
N TRP A 74 3.11 6.84 0.52
CA TRP A 74 4.31 7.03 -0.30
C TRP A 74 4.09 8.04 -1.43
N GLN A 75 2.85 8.24 -1.91
CA GLN A 75 2.56 9.37 -2.80
C GLN A 75 2.81 10.72 -2.11
N ARG A 76 2.38 10.89 -0.85
CA ARG A 76 2.60 12.13 -0.10
C ARG A 76 4.08 12.42 0.17
N ILE A 77 4.89 11.37 0.31
CA ILE A 77 6.34 11.48 0.49
C ILE A 77 7.02 11.78 -0.85
N LEU A 78 6.68 11.01 -1.89
CA LEU A 78 7.38 11.02 -3.17
C LEU A 78 6.81 11.97 -4.21
N TYR A 79 5.69 12.67 -4.01
CA TYR A 79 5.14 13.62 -5.00
C TYR A 79 5.45 15.09 -4.67
N LYS A 80 6.23 15.34 -3.62
CA LYS A 80 6.69 16.70 -3.27
C LYS A 80 7.48 17.31 -4.43
N PRO A 81 7.28 18.59 -4.78
CA PRO A 81 7.99 19.23 -5.87
C PRO A 81 9.51 19.13 -5.70
#